data_AF-A0A0A2MFG2-F1
#
_entry.id   AF-A0A0A2MFG2-F1
#
_cell.length_a   1.000
_cell.length_b   1.000
_cell.length_c   1.000
_cell.angle_alpha   90.00
_cell.angle_beta   90.00
_cell.angle_gamma   90.00
#
_symmetry.space_group_name_H-M   'P 1'
#
loop_
_entity.id
_entity.type
_entity.pdbx_description
1 polymer ?
#
loop_
_entity_poly.entity_id
_entity_poly.type
_entity_poly.pdbx_seq_one_letter_code
_entity_poly.pdbx_strand_id
1 'polypeptide(L)'
;MILNFKRTSITFAYLAAFAFLVSCNNSSNNNSDNTTPKRAGVKADRQLIIKELGKLKAILASKDKNKIAGVFNFPLSDSIQIYTDSEAFQKERQLNEDKVSRKLFLKYFQEISNDIQIEQVKELFKNINITGLLQKDTLEYKNLIITEPCYSFYGIEIKNDRVTLSVGSGSNEDYKSEVAEDEIPENSSEFCESVIWWIFKFENGKLQLVNINGAG
;
A
#
# COMPACT_ATOMS: atom_id res chain seq x y z
N MET A 1 55.82 -13.48 -12.73
CA MET A 1 56.09 -12.04 -12.96
C MET A 1 55.32 -11.28 -11.90
N ILE A 2 56.03 -10.76 -10.90
CA ILE A 2 55.49 -10.22 -9.65
C ILE A 2 55.30 -8.71 -9.84
N LEU A 3 54.05 -8.22 -9.74
CA LEU A 3 53.76 -6.78 -9.77
C LEU A 3 53.62 -6.25 -8.34
N ASN A 4 54.62 -5.46 -7.96
CA ASN A 4 54.69 -4.70 -6.71
C ASN A 4 53.66 -3.57 -6.70
N PHE A 5 52.71 -3.60 -5.75
CA PHE A 5 51.83 -2.47 -5.46
C PHE A 5 52.50 -1.58 -4.40
N LYS A 6 52.96 -0.39 -4.82
CA LYS A 6 53.58 0.60 -3.93
C LYS A 6 52.51 1.39 -3.19
N ARG A 7 52.54 1.24 -1.87
CA ARG A 7 51.80 1.95 -0.82
C ARG A 7 52.16 3.44 -0.84
N THR A 8 51.19 4.34 -0.87
CA THR A 8 51.38 5.73 -0.45
C THR A 8 50.31 6.11 0.57
N SER A 9 50.78 6.20 1.81
CA SER A 9 50.06 6.70 2.96
C SER A 9 49.83 8.20 2.80
N ILE A 10 48.57 8.65 2.88
CA ILE A 10 48.28 10.07 3.07
C ILE A 10 47.78 10.27 4.50
N THR A 11 48.45 11.22 5.12
CA THR A 11 48.56 11.62 6.51
C THR A 11 47.24 12.05 7.14
N PHE A 12 47.11 11.68 8.41
CA PHE A 12 46.13 12.18 9.39
C PHE A 12 46.27 13.69 9.66
N ALA A 13 45.19 14.21 10.26
CA ALA A 13 45.06 15.40 11.10
C ALA A 13 44.65 16.71 10.40
N TYR A 14 43.43 17.18 10.70
CA TYR A 14 43.27 18.41 11.49
C TYR A 14 41.97 18.35 12.32
N LEU A 15 42.17 18.36 13.64
CA LEU A 15 41.24 18.83 14.65
C LEU A 15 41.02 20.34 14.49
N ALA A 16 39.79 20.81 14.63
CA ALA A 16 39.48 21.98 15.47
C ALA A 16 37.97 22.13 15.65
N ALA A 17 37.54 22.01 16.90
CA ALA A 17 36.20 22.34 17.37
C ALA A 17 35.96 23.85 17.31
N PHE A 18 34.75 24.25 16.92
CA PHE A 18 34.16 25.51 17.36
C PHE A 18 32.73 25.25 17.82
N ALA A 19 32.62 25.04 19.13
CA ALA A 19 31.39 25.26 19.88
C ALA A 19 31.20 26.77 20.02
N PHE A 20 30.15 27.31 19.41
CA PHE A 20 29.51 28.52 19.90
C PHE A 20 28.03 28.24 20.12
N LEU A 21 27.73 27.98 21.38
CA LEU A 21 26.41 28.09 21.98
C LEU A 21 26.00 29.57 21.91
N VAL A 22 24.96 29.88 21.14
CA VAL A 22 24.17 31.09 21.35
C VAL A 22 22.81 30.64 21.87
N SER A 23 22.72 30.61 23.19
CA SER A 23 21.47 30.52 23.93
C SER A 23 20.82 31.91 23.95
N CYS A 24 19.71 32.08 23.24
CA CYS A 24 18.81 33.22 23.45
C CYS A 24 17.80 32.82 24.53
N ASN A 25 18.13 33.15 25.78
CA ASN A 25 17.18 33.19 26.88
C ASN A 25 16.38 34.50 26.79
N ASN A 26 15.20 34.45 26.18
CA ASN A 26 14.18 35.47 26.38
C ASN A 26 13.00 34.85 27.14
N SER A 27 13.01 35.09 28.45
CA SER A 27 11.83 35.00 29.30
C SER A 27 10.80 36.01 28.81
N SER A 28 9.87 35.53 28.00
CA SER A 28 8.61 36.21 27.68
C SER A 28 7.49 35.30 28.12
N ASN A 29 7.03 35.52 29.34
CA ASN A 29 5.86 34.92 29.93
C ASN A 29 4.61 35.36 29.15
N ASN A 30 4.29 34.63 28.08
CA ASN A 30 3.00 34.71 27.42
C ASN A 30 2.37 33.33 27.48
N ASN A 31 1.26 33.22 28.23
CA ASN A 31 0.26 32.17 28.03
C ASN A 31 -0.28 32.32 26.60
N SER A 32 0.49 31.80 25.63
CA SER A 32 0.04 31.55 24.28
C SER A 32 -0.49 30.14 24.31
N ASP A 33 -1.81 30.06 24.45
CA ASP A 33 -2.60 28.89 24.13
C ASP A 33 -2.19 28.47 22.71
N ASN A 34 -1.28 27.51 22.61
CA ASN A 34 -0.80 26.94 21.35
C ASN A 34 -1.90 26.04 20.79
N THR A 35 -3.01 26.67 20.43
CA THR A 35 -3.87 26.16 19.39
C THR A 35 -3.12 26.41 18.10
N THR A 36 -2.23 25.49 17.74
CA THR A 36 -1.67 25.38 16.39
C THR A 36 -2.82 25.61 15.40
N PRO A 37 -2.74 26.57 14.46
CA PRO A 37 -3.82 26.78 13.52
C PRO A 37 -3.96 25.48 12.75
N LYS A 38 -5.05 24.76 13.02
CA LYS A 38 -5.44 23.56 12.28
C LYS A 38 -5.57 24.04 10.84
N ARG A 39 -4.56 23.78 10.00
CA ARG A 39 -4.51 24.17 8.59
C ARG A 39 -5.86 23.81 7.97
N ALA A 40 -6.66 24.82 7.62
CA ALA A 40 -7.95 24.62 6.97
C ALA A 40 -7.82 23.75 5.69
N GLY A 41 -6.63 23.73 5.07
CA GLY A 41 -6.30 22.86 3.94
C GLY A 41 -6.33 21.36 4.23
N VAL A 42 -5.93 20.89 5.41
CA VAL A 42 -5.89 19.44 5.72
C VAL A 42 -7.30 18.81 5.68
N LYS A 43 -8.31 19.56 6.11
CA LYS A 43 -9.70 19.10 6.07
C LYS A 43 -10.26 19.10 4.64
N ALA A 44 -9.89 20.10 3.83
CA ALA A 44 -10.29 20.17 2.42
C ALA A 44 -9.67 19.03 1.60
N ASP A 45 -8.38 18.73 1.81
CA ASP A 45 -7.68 17.64 1.13
C ASP A 45 -8.30 16.28 1.49
N ARG A 46 -8.66 16.05 2.75
CA ARG A 46 -9.37 14.83 3.17
C ARG A 46 -10.71 14.65 2.49
N GLN A 47 -11.50 15.72 2.36
CA GLN A 47 -12.78 15.65 1.65
C GLN A 47 -12.58 15.28 0.18
N LEU A 48 -11.54 15.80 -0.46
CA LEU A 48 -11.20 15.44 -1.84
C LEU A 48 -10.71 13.98 -1.94
N ILE A 49 -9.87 13.51 -1.02
CA ILE A 49 -9.45 12.10 -0.95
C ILE A 49 -10.68 11.19 -0.81
N ILE A 50 -11.59 11.48 0.11
CA ILE A 50 -12.83 10.70 0.31
C ILE A 50 -13.68 10.70 -0.97
N LYS A 51 -13.77 11.84 -1.66
CA LYS A 51 -14.49 11.93 -2.94
C LYS A 51 -13.84 11.04 -4.02
N GLU A 52 -12.51 11.05 -4.14
CA GLU A 52 -11.79 10.20 -5.10
C GLU A 52 -11.89 8.71 -4.73
N LEU A 53 -11.82 8.36 -3.44
CA LEU A 53 -12.08 6.98 -2.97
C LEU A 53 -13.52 6.54 -3.30
N GLY A 54 -14.50 7.45 -3.18
CA GLY A 54 -15.88 7.20 -3.60
C GLY A 54 -16.02 6.94 -5.10
N LYS A 55 -15.26 7.65 -5.94
CA LYS A 55 -15.20 7.38 -7.39
C LYS A 55 -14.55 6.03 -7.67
N LEU A 56 -13.45 5.71 -7.01
CA LEU A 56 -12.78 4.41 -7.15
C LEU A 56 -13.73 3.27 -6.79
N LYS A 57 -14.43 3.36 -5.64
CA LYS A 57 -15.49 2.43 -5.25
C LYS A 57 -16.52 2.22 -6.37
N ALA A 58 -17.02 3.31 -6.97
CA ALA A 58 -18.00 3.24 -8.05
C ALA A 58 -17.44 2.61 -9.33
N ILE A 59 -16.19 2.89 -9.68
CA ILE A 59 -15.50 2.27 -10.84
C ILE A 59 -15.36 0.76 -10.65
N LEU A 60 -14.87 0.32 -9.48
CA LEU A 60 -14.67 -1.10 -9.20
C LEU A 60 -16.02 -1.86 -9.14
N ALA A 61 -17.07 -1.23 -8.60
CA ALA A 61 -18.40 -1.81 -8.55
C ALA A 61 -19.06 -1.97 -9.93
N SER A 62 -18.63 -1.23 -10.95
CA SER A 62 -19.30 -1.23 -12.26
C SER A 62 -19.06 -2.49 -13.09
N LYS A 63 -18.08 -3.33 -12.72
CA LYS A 63 -17.64 -4.53 -13.47
C LYS A 63 -17.24 -4.25 -14.93
N ASP A 64 -17.01 -2.99 -15.28
CA ASP A 64 -16.66 -2.57 -16.63
C ASP A 64 -15.13 -2.51 -16.73
N LYS A 65 -14.54 -3.50 -17.39
CA LYS A 65 -13.09 -3.59 -17.54
C LYS A 65 -12.46 -2.35 -18.17
N ASN A 66 -13.19 -1.61 -19.02
CA ASN A 66 -12.66 -0.37 -19.61
C ASN A 66 -12.58 0.76 -18.58
N LYS A 67 -13.59 0.87 -17.71
CA LYS A 67 -13.58 1.84 -16.60
C LYS A 67 -12.53 1.48 -15.57
N ILE A 68 -12.41 0.20 -15.22
CA ILE A 68 -11.39 -0.30 -14.28
C ILE A 68 -9.99 -0.06 -14.85
N ALA A 69 -9.75 -0.36 -16.13
CA ALA A 69 -8.51 -0.01 -16.80
C ALA A 69 -8.23 1.51 -16.76
N GLY A 70 -9.23 2.37 -16.58
CA GLY A 70 -9.05 3.81 -16.39
C GLY A 70 -8.40 4.22 -15.06
N VAL A 71 -8.30 3.31 -14.08
CA VAL A 71 -7.60 3.54 -12.80
C VAL A 71 -6.08 3.47 -12.97
N PHE A 72 -5.62 2.75 -13.99
CA PHE A 72 -4.21 2.47 -14.22
C PHE A 72 -3.60 3.43 -15.23
N ASN A 73 -2.35 3.80 -15.01
CA ASN A 73 -1.52 4.46 -16.00
C ASN A 73 -0.84 3.39 -16.86
N PHE A 74 -1.01 3.45 -18.18
CA PHE A 74 -0.43 2.49 -19.12
C PHE A 74 0.75 3.09 -19.90
N PRO A 75 1.78 2.28 -20.24
CA PRO A 75 1.99 0.89 -19.78
C PRO A 75 2.11 0.82 -18.26
N LEU A 76 1.68 -0.29 -17.66
CA LEU A 76 1.78 -0.44 -16.20
C LEU A 76 3.23 -0.26 -15.77
N SER A 77 3.43 0.45 -14.66
CA SER A 77 4.74 0.62 -14.07
C SER A 77 5.24 -0.70 -13.48
N ASP A 78 6.55 -0.88 -13.45
CA ASP A 78 7.19 -2.07 -12.85
C ASP A 78 6.89 -2.22 -11.34
N SER A 79 6.41 -1.14 -10.71
CA SER A 79 5.92 -1.12 -9.32
C SER A 79 4.52 -1.73 -9.13
N ILE A 80 3.86 -2.17 -10.21
CA ILE A 80 2.63 -2.95 -10.15
C ILE A 80 3.01 -4.38 -10.51
N GLN A 81 3.23 -5.19 -9.47
CA GLN A 81 3.62 -6.57 -9.65
C GLN A 81 2.41 -7.38 -10.10
N ILE A 82 2.54 -8.06 -11.24
CA ILE A 82 1.50 -8.95 -11.76
C ILE A 82 2.07 -10.36 -11.93
N TYR A 83 1.53 -11.31 -11.16
CA TYR A 83 1.91 -12.72 -11.19
C TYR A 83 0.75 -13.56 -11.73
N THR A 84 0.81 -13.85 -13.03
CA THR A 84 -0.17 -14.73 -13.67
C THR A 84 0.52 -15.97 -14.21
N ASP A 85 -0.04 -17.14 -13.89
CA ASP A 85 0.42 -18.45 -14.38
C ASP A 85 0.10 -18.70 -15.86
N SER A 86 -0.65 -17.78 -16.50
CA SER A 86 -1.00 -17.87 -17.92
C SER A 86 0.25 -17.75 -18.82
N GLU A 87 0.73 -18.87 -19.36
CA GLU A 87 1.80 -18.86 -20.37
C GLU A 87 1.50 -17.95 -21.55
N ALA A 88 0.22 -17.87 -21.96
CA ALA A 88 -0.20 -17.02 -23.07
C ALA A 88 0.01 -15.54 -22.75
N PHE A 89 -0.34 -15.11 -21.54
CA PHE A 89 -0.05 -13.76 -21.07
C PHE A 89 1.45 -13.50 -21.04
N GLN A 90 2.25 -14.43 -20.49
CA GLN A 90 3.70 -14.26 -20.38
C GLN A 90 4.35 -14.09 -21.76
N LYS A 91 3.95 -14.91 -22.74
CA LYS A 91 4.42 -14.80 -24.14
C LYS A 91 4.05 -13.46 -24.77
N GLU A 92 2.81 -12.99 -24.61
CA GLU A 92 2.39 -11.70 -25.17
C GLU A 92 3.00 -10.50 -24.45
N ARG A 93 3.28 -10.61 -23.15
CA ARG A 93 4.01 -9.59 -22.39
C ARG A 93 5.45 -9.47 -22.92
N GLN A 94 6.13 -10.60 -23.13
CA GLN A 94 7.49 -10.63 -23.71
C GLN A 94 7.54 -10.01 -25.10
N LEU A 95 6.55 -10.29 -25.96
CA LEU A 95 6.42 -9.66 -27.28
C LEU A 95 6.15 -8.15 -27.21
N ASN A 96 5.72 -7.64 -26.05
CA ASN A 96 5.41 -6.24 -25.79
C ASN A 96 6.47 -5.58 -24.88
N GLU A 97 7.74 -5.97 -25.03
CA GLU A 97 8.90 -5.45 -24.27
C GLU A 97 8.74 -5.57 -22.74
N ASP A 98 8.15 -6.68 -22.31
CA ASP A 98 7.83 -6.97 -20.90
C ASP A 98 6.86 -5.98 -20.23
N LYS A 99 6.25 -5.08 -20.99
CA LYS A 99 5.29 -4.09 -20.49
C LYS A 99 3.86 -4.60 -20.61
N VAL A 100 3.03 -4.30 -19.63
CA VAL A 100 1.58 -4.51 -19.72
C VAL A 100 0.93 -3.27 -20.31
N SER A 101 0.60 -3.30 -21.60
CA SER A 101 -0.18 -2.24 -22.25
C SER A 101 -1.66 -2.33 -21.89
N ARG A 102 -2.42 -1.26 -22.15
CA ARG A 102 -3.89 -1.25 -21.96
C ARG A 102 -4.57 -2.38 -22.73
N LYS A 103 -4.13 -2.64 -23.96
CA LYS A 103 -4.68 -3.71 -24.80
C LYS A 103 -4.45 -5.07 -24.17
N LEU A 104 -3.23 -5.32 -23.67
CA LEU A 104 -2.88 -6.57 -23.00
C LEU A 104 -3.69 -6.73 -21.71
N PHE A 105 -3.78 -5.68 -20.90
CA PHE A 105 -4.59 -5.66 -19.68
C PHE A 105 -6.06 -6.00 -19.93
N LEU A 106 -6.67 -5.40 -20.96
CA LEU A 106 -8.08 -5.66 -21.29
C LEU A 106 -8.32 -7.05 -21.87
N LYS A 107 -7.30 -7.65 -22.50
CA LYS A 107 -7.35 -9.01 -23.04
C LYS A 107 -7.28 -10.04 -21.92
N TYR A 108 -6.33 -9.90 -21.00
CA TYR A 108 -6.11 -10.79 -19.85
C TYR A 108 -6.69 -10.23 -18.56
N PHE A 109 -7.84 -9.55 -18.68
CA PHE A 109 -8.41 -8.79 -17.57
C PHE A 109 -8.74 -9.68 -16.38
N GLN A 110 -9.26 -10.89 -16.62
CA GLN A 110 -9.66 -11.78 -15.54
C GLN A 110 -8.45 -12.29 -14.76
N GLU A 111 -7.39 -12.74 -15.45
CA GLU A 111 -6.18 -13.23 -14.78
C GLU A 111 -5.53 -12.12 -13.97
N ILE A 112 -5.35 -10.94 -14.58
CA ILE A 112 -4.75 -9.79 -13.89
C ILE A 112 -5.62 -9.36 -12.70
N SER A 113 -6.95 -9.27 -12.86
CA SER A 113 -7.84 -8.82 -11.79
C SER A 113 -7.84 -9.75 -10.58
N ASN A 114 -7.69 -11.05 -10.81
CA ASN A 114 -7.58 -12.04 -9.74
C ASN A 114 -6.26 -11.86 -8.98
N ASP A 115 -5.15 -11.73 -9.70
CA ASP A 115 -3.82 -11.56 -9.13
C ASP A 115 -3.67 -10.28 -8.29
N ILE A 116 -4.11 -9.12 -8.81
CA ILE A 116 -4.10 -7.87 -8.03
C ILE A 116 -5.30 -7.74 -7.08
N GLN A 117 -6.10 -8.79 -6.92
CA GLN A 117 -7.24 -8.92 -6.01
C GLN A 117 -8.27 -7.78 -6.07
N ILE A 118 -8.70 -7.39 -7.28
CA ILE A 118 -9.71 -6.31 -7.47
C ILE A 118 -10.99 -6.59 -6.66
N GLU A 119 -11.43 -7.84 -6.60
CA GLU A 119 -12.63 -8.23 -5.87
C GLU A 119 -12.48 -8.01 -4.36
N GLN A 120 -11.30 -8.25 -3.77
CA GLN A 120 -11.06 -7.98 -2.35
C GLN A 120 -11.04 -6.47 -2.06
N VAL A 121 -10.46 -5.67 -2.96
CA VAL A 121 -10.52 -4.19 -2.84
C VAL A 121 -11.97 -3.68 -2.92
N LYS A 122 -12.84 -4.35 -3.68
CA LYS A 122 -14.27 -4.05 -3.68
C LYS A 122 -14.93 -4.43 -2.35
N GLU A 123 -14.60 -5.57 -1.75
CA GLU A 123 -15.10 -5.96 -0.42
C GLU A 123 -14.65 -4.99 0.68
N LEU A 124 -13.44 -4.45 0.61
CA LEU A 124 -12.97 -3.37 1.49
C LEU A 124 -13.96 -2.20 1.53
N PHE A 125 -14.44 -1.75 0.37
CA PHE A 125 -15.39 -0.61 0.29
C PHE A 125 -16.81 -0.94 0.77
N LYS A 126 -17.14 -2.22 0.99
CA LYS A 126 -18.39 -2.63 1.63
C LYS A 126 -18.27 -2.61 3.16
N ASN A 127 -17.11 -3.00 3.68
CA ASN A 127 -16.89 -3.15 5.12
C ASN A 127 -16.34 -1.87 5.79
N ILE A 128 -15.69 -0.98 5.03
CA ILE A 128 -15.13 0.27 5.55
C ILE A 128 -15.99 1.47 5.16
N ASN A 129 -16.41 2.24 6.18
CA ASN A 129 -17.04 3.54 5.97
C ASN A 129 -15.99 4.64 5.75
N ILE A 130 -15.69 4.94 4.49
CA ILE A 130 -14.67 5.92 4.08
C ILE A 130 -14.86 7.33 4.65
N THR A 131 -16.07 7.72 5.08
CA THR A 131 -16.29 9.03 5.69
C THR A 131 -15.58 9.18 7.04
N GLY A 132 -15.22 8.07 7.69
CA GLY A 132 -14.42 8.07 8.91
C GLY A 132 -13.05 8.72 8.75
N LEU A 133 -12.51 8.78 7.52
CA LEU A 133 -11.22 9.43 7.21
C LEU A 133 -11.22 10.94 7.42
N LEU A 134 -12.40 11.55 7.64
CA LEU A 134 -12.49 12.96 8.06
C LEU A 134 -11.85 13.20 9.44
N GLN A 135 -11.82 12.17 10.28
CA GLN A 135 -11.38 12.27 11.68
C GLN A 135 -10.22 11.34 12.00
N LYS A 136 -10.05 10.25 11.23
CA LYS A 136 -9.01 9.25 11.43
C LYS A 136 -8.08 9.18 10.24
N ASP A 137 -6.84 8.81 10.48
CA ASP A 137 -5.85 8.57 9.42
C ASP A 137 -5.96 7.15 8.89
N THR A 138 -6.42 6.24 9.76
CA THR A 138 -6.57 4.83 9.46
C THR A 138 -7.99 4.37 9.77
N LEU A 139 -8.55 3.55 8.88
CA LEU A 139 -9.76 2.77 9.10
C LEU A 139 -9.45 1.31 8.84
N GLU A 140 -9.88 0.42 9.73
CA GLU A 140 -9.63 -1.02 9.63
C GLU A 140 -10.91 -1.79 9.91
N TYR A 141 -11.00 -2.97 9.30
CA TYR A 141 -12.04 -3.95 9.56
C TYR A 141 -11.43 -5.35 9.52
N LYS A 142 -11.77 -6.20 10.50
CA LYS A 142 -11.39 -7.62 10.53
C LYS A 142 -12.66 -8.46 10.55
N ASN A 143 -12.74 -9.44 9.66
CA ASN A 143 -13.84 -10.40 9.57
C ASN A 143 -13.45 -11.70 10.28
N LEU A 144 -13.49 -11.69 11.62
CA LEU A 144 -13.14 -12.86 12.43
C LEU A 144 -14.33 -13.83 12.51
N ILE A 145 -14.13 -15.06 12.03
CA ILE A 145 -15.08 -16.17 12.19
C ILE A 145 -14.40 -17.19 13.12
N ILE A 146 -14.93 -17.38 14.32
CA ILE A 146 -14.30 -18.18 15.39
C ILE A 146 -13.99 -19.61 14.93
N THR A 147 -14.82 -20.17 14.05
CA THR A 147 -14.68 -21.53 13.55
C THR A 147 -13.76 -21.65 12.34
N GLU A 148 -13.17 -20.56 11.85
CA GLU A 148 -12.26 -20.56 10.71
C GLU A 148 -10.82 -20.25 11.15
N PRO A 149 -9.82 -20.93 10.58
CA PRO A 149 -8.41 -20.74 10.94
C PRO A 149 -7.84 -19.41 10.43
N CYS A 150 -8.45 -18.82 9.39
CA CYS A 150 -8.06 -17.57 8.80
C CYS A 150 -9.17 -16.54 8.95
N TYR A 151 -8.81 -15.26 9.07
CA TYR A 151 -9.75 -14.15 8.96
C TYR A 151 -9.34 -13.21 7.83
N SER A 152 -10.32 -12.55 7.20
CA SER A 152 -10.03 -11.48 6.24
C SER A 152 -9.89 -10.14 6.94
N PHE A 153 -9.01 -9.27 6.46
CA PHE A 153 -8.94 -7.89 6.93
C PHE A 153 -8.88 -6.89 5.78
N TYR A 154 -9.36 -5.69 6.08
CA TYR A 154 -9.38 -4.56 5.16
C TYR A 154 -8.90 -3.31 5.89
N GLY A 155 -8.17 -2.44 5.20
CA GLY A 155 -7.64 -1.20 5.76
C GLY A 155 -7.56 -0.07 4.76
N ILE A 156 -7.76 1.16 5.22
CA ILE A 156 -7.43 2.39 4.48
C ILE A 156 -6.58 3.27 5.38
N GLU A 157 -5.37 3.61 4.93
CA GLU A 157 -4.48 4.55 5.62
C GLU A 157 -4.23 5.78 4.74
N ILE A 158 -4.30 6.97 5.34
CA ILE A 158 -3.83 8.23 4.76
C ILE A 158 -2.58 8.66 5.51
N LYS A 159 -1.44 8.70 4.81
CA LYS A 159 -0.17 9.16 5.36
C LYS A 159 0.48 10.13 4.39
N ASN A 160 0.58 11.40 4.80
CA ASN A 160 1.00 12.51 3.93
C ASN A 160 0.10 12.63 2.69
N ASP A 161 0.70 12.55 1.49
CA ASP A 161 0.03 12.56 0.19
C ASP A 161 -0.27 11.13 -0.31
N ARG A 162 -0.12 10.10 0.51
CA ARG A 162 -0.37 8.71 0.12
C ARG A 162 -1.62 8.16 0.77
N VAL A 163 -2.35 7.38 -0.03
CA VAL A 163 -3.50 6.59 0.41
C VAL A 163 -3.22 5.13 0.12
N THR A 164 -3.19 4.31 1.14
CA THR A 164 -2.94 2.87 1.03
C THR A 164 -4.23 2.13 1.31
N LEU A 165 -4.66 1.28 0.37
CA LEU A 165 -5.71 0.29 0.59
C LEU A 165 -5.03 -1.04 0.88
N SER A 166 -5.36 -1.65 2.01
CA SER A 166 -4.83 -2.94 2.43
C SER A 166 -5.95 -3.97 2.41
N VAL A 167 -5.72 -5.10 1.74
CA VAL A 167 -6.63 -6.25 1.77
C VAL A 167 -5.80 -7.50 2.04
N GLY A 168 -6.30 -8.42 2.83
CA GLY A 168 -5.51 -9.60 3.17
C GLY A 168 -6.22 -10.57 4.08
N SER A 169 -5.44 -11.55 4.54
CA SER A 169 -5.84 -12.56 5.50
C SER A 169 -4.82 -12.66 6.62
N GLY A 170 -5.29 -13.03 7.81
CA GLY A 170 -4.44 -13.27 8.97
C GLY A 170 -4.87 -14.52 9.74
N SER A 171 -3.98 -14.98 10.59
CA SER A 171 -4.13 -16.17 11.44
C SER A 171 -5.14 -15.92 12.57
N ASN A 172 -6.15 -16.77 12.71
CA ASN A 172 -7.08 -16.70 13.83
C ASN A 172 -6.53 -17.48 15.03
N GLU A 173 -5.88 -16.78 15.97
CA GLU A 173 -5.28 -17.38 17.17
C GLU A 173 -6.30 -18.09 18.08
N ASP A 174 -7.58 -17.72 17.99
CA ASP A 174 -8.66 -18.33 18.78
C ASP A 174 -9.21 -19.63 18.16
N TYR A 175 -8.78 -19.98 16.93
CA TYR A 175 -9.18 -21.22 16.27
C TYR A 175 -8.54 -22.43 16.95
N LYS A 176 -9.36 -23.41 17.31
CA LYS A 176 -8.92 -24.68 17.90
C LYS A 176 -9.16 -25.79 16.89
N SER A 177 -8.08 -26.33 16.32
CA SER A 177 -8.18 -27.51 15.45
C SER A 177 -8.50 -28.74 16.30
N GLU A 178 -9.29 -29.67 15.77
CA GLU A 178 -9.59 -30.96 16.43
C GLU A 178 -8.52 -32.04 16.13
N VAL A 179 -7.34 -31.63 15.64
CA VAL A 179 -6.30 -32.54 15.13
C VAL A 179 -5.16 -32.69 16.16
N ALA A 180 -4.49 -33.84 16.16
CA ALA A 180 -3.44 -34.17 17.13
C ALA A 180 -2.24 -33.21 17.04
N GLU A 181 -1.56 -32.94 18.17
CA GLU A 181 -0.47 -31.95 18.30
C GLU A 181 0.72 -32.16 17.33
N ASP A 182 0.88 -33.35 16.76
CA ASP A 182 2.02 -33.73 15.92
C ASP A 182 1.78 -33.54 14.41
N GLU A 183 0.58 -33.15 13.99
CA GLU A 183 0.25 -32.89 12.58
C GLU A 183 -0.10 -31.41 12.40
N ILE A 184 0.58 -30.71 11.47
CA ILE A 184 0.12 -29.40 10.98
C ILE A 184 -0.96 -29.70 9.95
N PRO A 185 -2.24 -29.48 10.25
CA PRO A 185 -3.28 -29.79 9.29
C PRO A 185 -3.23 -28.78 8.13
N GLU A 186 -3.70 -29.17 6.95
CA GLU A 186 -3.78 -28.28 5.78
C GLU A 186 -4.62 -27.01 6.05
N ASN A 187 -5.47 -27.04 7.08
CA ASN A 187 -6.26 -25.91 7.57
C ASN A 187 -5.62 -25.19 8.78
N SER A 188 -4.30 -25.30 8.98
CA SER A 188 -3.58 -24.58 10.02
C SER A 188 -3.67 -23.07 9.80
N SER A 189 -3.81 -22.33 10.90
CA SER A 189 -3.77 -20.86 10.88
C SER A 189 -2.42 -20.31 10.40
N GLU A 190 -1.35 -21.12 10.45
CA GLU A 190 0.01 -20.76 10.07
C GLU A 190 0.16 -20.40 8.57
N PHE A 191 -0.79 -20.79 7.71
CA PHE A 191 -0.77 -20.51 6.28
C PHE A 191 -1.71 -19.36 5.86
N CYS A 192 -2.25 -18.62 6.83
CA CYS A 192 -3.28 -17.61 6.57
C CYS A 192 -2.72 -16.23 6.20
N GLU A 193 -1.47 -15.93 6.50
CA GLU A 193 -0.96 -14.56 6.41
C GLU A 193 -0.71 -14.15 4.96
N SER A 194 -1.51 -13.22 4.46
CA SER A 194 -1.26 -12.58 3.17
C SER A 194 -1.81 -11.16 3.18
N VAL A 195 -1.20 -10.28 2.40
CA VAL A 195 -1.64 -8.90 2.26
C VAL A 195 -1.26 -8.34 0.90
N ILE A 196 -2.18 -7.59 0.31
CA ILE A 196 -1.96 -6.76 -0.87
C ILE A 196 -2.22 -5.31 -0.51
N TRP A 197 -1.33 -4.45 -0.96
CA TRP A 197 -1.43 -3.00 -0.83
C TRP A 197 -1.62 -2.34 -2.18
N TRP A 198 -2.70 -1.60 -2.35
CA TRP A 198 -2.86 -0.63 -3.45
C TRP A 198 -2.49 0.74 -2.94
N ILE A 199 -1.38 1.28 -3.44
CA ILE A 199 -0.83 2.56 -2.99
C ILE A 199 -1.13 3.62 -4.03
N PHE A 200 -1.82 4.66 -3.60
CA PHE A 200 -2.14 5.83 -4.39
C PHE A 200 -1.37 7.04 -3.90
N LYS A 201 -0.95 7.89 -4.83
CA LYS A 201 -0.53 9.26 -4.54
C LYS A 201 -1.71 10.20 -4.81
N PHE A 202 -2.03 11.06 -3.85
CA PHE A 202 -3.01 12.12 -4.00
C PHE A 202 -2.32 13.40 -4.47
N GLU A 203 -2.51 13.74 -5.75
CA GLU A 203 -1.87 14.90 -6.37
C GLU A 203 -2.82 15.55 -7.36
N ASN A 204 -2.81 16.89 -7.41
CA ASN A 204 -3.69 17.68 -8.28
C ASN A 204 -5.19 17.33 -8.12
N GLY A 205 -5.60 17.02 -6.88
CA GLY A 205 -6.99 16.68 -6.55
C GLY A 205 -7.45 15.30 -7.02
N LYS A 206 -6.54 14.41 -7.42
CA LYS A 206 -6.84 13.06 -7.91
C LYS A 206 -6.00 12.00 -7.23
N LEU A 207 -6.56 10.81 -7.08
CA LEU A 207 -5.79 9.62 -6.72
C LEU A 207 -5.15 9.03 -7.97
N GLN A 208 -3.84 8.82 -7.92
CA GLN A 208 -3.08 8.14 -8.97
C GLN A 208 -2.49 6.87 -8.37
N LEU A 209 -2.82 5.72 -8.95
CA LEU A 209 -2.22 4.45 -8.54
C LEU A 209 -0.73 4.49 -8.89
N VAL A 210 0.13 4.27 -7.90
CA VAL A 210 1.60 4.31 -8.08
C VAL A 210 2.26 2.95 -7.86
N ASN A 211 1.63 2.06 -7.10
CA ASN A 211 2.19 0.76 -6.78
C ASN A 211 1.07 -0.22 -6.35
N ILE A 212 1.24 -1.49 -6.71
CA ILE A 212 0.55 -2.63 -6.09
C ILE A 212 1.62 -3.64 -5.68
N ASN A 213 1.67 -3.95 -4.39
CA ASN A 213 2.60 -4.93 -3.81
C ASN A 213 1.83 -5.97 -3.00
N GLY A 214 2.39 -7.18 -2.89
CA GLY A 214 1.89 -8.22 -2.00
C GLY A 214 2.96 -8.77 -1.08
N ALA A 215 2.53 -9.36 0.03
CA ALA A 215 3.35 -10.22 0.90
C ALA A 215 2.48 -11.39 1.37
N GLY A 216 3.11 -12.55 1.59
CA GLY A 216 2.50 -13.79 2.04
C GLY A 216 3.52 -14.92 2.05
#